data_AF-A0A7X7P7Y8-F1
#
_entry.id   AF-A0A7X7P7Y8-F1
#
_cell.length_a   1.000
_cell.length_b   1.000
_cell.length_c   1.000
_cell.angle_alpha   90.00
_cell.angle_beta   90.00
_cell.angle_gamma   90.00
#
_symmetry.space_group_name_H-M   'P 1'
#
loop_
_entity.id
_entity.type
_entity.pdbx_description
1 polymer ?
#
loop_
_entity_poly.entity_id
_entity_poly.type
_entity_poly.pdbx_seq_one_letter_code
_entity_poly.pdbx_strand_id
1 'polypeptide(L)'
;MLGCESLSPTISEEFVNAYIELRIVSLELGDVNPNARIKRTEILKKYNYTTESFNQESERIKTDPKLWLLFQQKVVSIVDSLPETRK
;
A
#
# COMPACT_ATOMS: atom_id res chain seq x y z
N MET A 1 -15.87 -14.08 -32.00
CA MET A 1 -15.58 -12.82 -31.28
C MET A 1 -14.85 -13.20 -30.02
N LEU A 2 -13.55 -12.91 -29.93
CA LEU A 2 -12.79 -13.10 -28.69
C LEU A 2 -13.27 -12.05 -27.71
N GLY A 3 -13.99 -12.48 -26.67
CA GLY A 3 -14.39 -11.61 -25.58
C GLY A 3 -13.13 -11.08 -24.91
N CYS A 4 -12.93 -9.76 -24.98
CA CYS A 4 -12.10 -9.10 -23.99
C CYS A 4 -12.80 -9.33 -22.65
N GLU A 5 -12.36 -10.35 -21.91
CA GLU A 5 -12.57 -10.37 -20.46
C GLU A 5 -12.09 -9.03 -19.96
N SER A 6 -13.04 -8.19 -19.56
CA SER A 6 -12.74 -6.93 -18.90
C SER A 6 -11.93 -7.27 -17.66
N LEU A 7 -10.61 -7.16 -17.75
CA LEU A 7 -9.68 -7.30 -16.63
C LEU A 7 -10.27 -6.45 -15.51
N SER A 8 -10.82 -7.12 -14.51
CA SER A 8 -11.42 -6.44 -13.38
C SER A 8 -10.34 -5.56 -12.75
N PRO A 9 -10.65 -4.33 -12.34
CA PRO A 9 -9.66 -3.45 -11.75
C PRO A 9 -8.98 -4.15 -10.57
N THR A 10 -7.68 -4.38 -10.66
CA THR A 10 -6.89 -5.07 -9.62
C THR A 10 -5.91 -4.13 -8.95
N ILE A 11 -5.52 -4.52 -7.74
CA ILE A 11 -4.49 -3.88 -6.93
C ILE A 11 -3.56 -4.98 -6.45
N SER A 12 -2.26 -4.78 -6.66
CA SER A 12 -1.24 -5.74 -6.25
C SER A 12 -1.19 -5.87 -4.72
N GLU A 13 -0.88 -7.07 -4.23
CA GLU A 13 -0.72 -7.29 -2.79
C GLU A 13 0.53 -6.58 -2.27
N GLU A 14 1.56 -6.48 -3.11
CA GLU A 14 2.80 -5.75 -2.85
C GLU A 14 2.53 -4.28 -2.57
N PHE A 15 1.62 -3.63 -3.32
CA PHE A 15 1.26 -2.24 -3.06
C PHE A 15 0.60 -2.07 -1.69
N VAL A 16 -0.36 -2.94 -1.37
CA VAL A 16 -1.10 -2.89 -0.10
C VAL A 16 -0.16 -3.14 1.07
N ASN A 17 0.72 -4.12 0.97
CA ASN A 17 1.72 -4.43 1.99
C ASN A 17 2.71 -3.28 2.18
N ALA A 18 3.23 -2.70 1.10
CA ALA A 18 4.09 -1.53 1.15
C ALA A 18 3.40 -0.35 1.84
N TYR A 19 2.13 -0.07 1.50
CA TYR A 19 1.35 0.98 2.13
C TYR A 19 1.20 0.79 3.64
N ILE A 20 0.89 -0.42 4.09
CA ILE A 20 0.70 -0.74 5.51
C ILE A 20 2.02 -0.54 6.27
N GLU A 21 3.13 -1.09 5.79
CA GLU A 21 4.44 -0.94 6.44
C GLU A 21 4.90 0.53 6.48
N LEU A 22 4.69 1.29 5.40
CA LEU A 22 4.95 2.72 5.37
C LEU A 22 4.11 3.47 6.41
N ARG A 23 2.85 3.08 6.59
CA ARG A 23 1.96 3.69 7.58
C ARG A 23 2.41 3.37 9.00
N ILE A 24 2.82 2.13 9.28
CA ILE A 24 3.38 1.71 10.58
C ILE A 24 4.62 2.53 10.91
N VAL A 25 5.59 2.63 10.00
CA VAL A 25 6.81 3.44 10.21
C VAL A 25 6.47 4.91 10.49
N SER A 26 5.50 5.46 9.77
CA SER A 26 5.06 6.85 9.98
C SER A 26 4.43 7.05 11.36
N LEU A 27 3.68 6.07 11.87
CA LEU A 27 3.08 6.12 13.20
C LEU A 27 4.12 5.93 14.32
N GLU A 28 5.12 5.07 14.12
CA GLU A 28 6.14 4.76 15.13
C GLU A 28 7.21 5.85 15.27
N LEU A 29 7.68 6.40 14.15
CA LEU A 29 8.86 7.26 14.13
C LEU A 29 8.55 8.73 13.80
N GLY A 30 7.34 9.02 13.33
CA GLY A 30 6.96 10.33 12.82
C GLY A 30 7.68 10.72 11.52
N ASP A 31 7.30 11.85 10.94
CA ASP A 31 7.74 12.23 9.59
C ASP A 31 9.15 12.82 9.50
N VAL A 32 9.64 13.40 10.61
CA VAL A 32 10.88 14.18 10.70
C VAL A 32 12.09 13.37 11.15
N ASN A 33 11.91 12.13 11.61
CA ASN A 33 13.02 11.31 12.08
C ASN A 33 13.88 10.82 10.88
N PRO A 34 15.21 11.06 10.85
CA PRO A 34 16.09 10.57 9.79
C PRO A 34 15.99 9.05 9.57
N ASN A 35 15.80 8.27 10.64
CA ASN A 35 15.63 6.82 10.56
C ASN A 35 14.32 6.42 9.87
N ALA A 36 13.28 7.25 9.97
CA ALA A 36 12.03 7.01 9.23
C ALA A 36 12.25 7.12 7.72
N ARG A 37 13.10 8.04 7.26
CA ARG A 37 13.42 8.17 5.83
C ARG A 37 14.15 6.92 5.29
N ILE A 38 15.11 6.39 6.06
CA ILE A 38 15.84 5.18 5.67
C ILE A 38 14.87 3.99 5.59
N LYS A 39 14.08 3.75 6.63
CA LYS A 39 13.08 2.66 6.66
C LYS A 39 12.06 2.77 5.53
N ARG A 40 11.51 3.96 5.26
CA ARG A 40 10.59 4.17 4.14
C ARG A 40 11.22 3.78 2.79
N THR A 41 12.49 4.10 2.60
CA THR A 41 13.22 3.75 1.37
C THR A 41 13.44 2.24 1.27
N GLU A 42 13.78 1.57 2.37
CA GLU A 42 13.96 0.11 2.42
C GLU A 42 12.65 -0.64 2.17
N ILE A 43 11.53 -0.18 2.73
CA ILE A 43 10.20 -0.75 2.50
C ILE A 43 9.82 -0.65 1.02
N LEU A 44 9.98 0.52 0.40
CA LEU A 44 9.66 0.68 -1.03
C LEU A 44 10.50 -0.29 -1.88
N LYS A 45 11.80 -0.41 -1.61
CA LYS A 45 12.67 -1.37 -2.31
C LYS A 45 12.24 -2.82 -2.10
N LYS A 46 11.86 -3.21 -0.88
CA LYS A 46 11.38 -4.56 -0.54
C LYS A 46 10.20 -4.99 -1.42
N TYR A 47 9.34 -4.04 -1.78
CA TYR A 47 8.15 -4.28 -2.62
C TYR A 47 8.33 -3.86 -4.08
N ASN A 48 9.57 -3.68 -4.55
CA ASN A 48 9.89 -3.28 -5.93
C ASN A 48 9.29 -1.93 -6.36
N TYR A 49 9.12 -1.01 -5.42
CA TYR A 49 8.68 0.36 -5.67
C TYR A 49 9.82 1.37 -5.55
N THR A 50 9.75 2.42 -6.36
CA THR A 50 10.39 3.70 -6.09
C THR A 50 9.36 4.63 -5.44
N THR A 51 9.79 5.76 -4.88
CA THR A 51 8.85 6.79 -4.39
C THR A 51 7.93 7.26 -5.51
N GLU A 52 8.45 7.42 -6.72
CA GLU A 52 7.68 7.87 -7.88
C GLU A 52 6.63 6.83 -8.30
N SER A 53 7.02 5.57 -8.50
CA SER A 53 6.07 4.53 -8.95
C SER A 53 5.02 4.24 -7.89
N PHE A 54 5.38 4.31 -6.61
CA PHE A 54 4.41 4.18 -5.51
C PHE A 54 3.40 5.34 -5.50
N ASN A 55 3.85 6.58 -5.74
CA ASN A 55 2.97 7.74 -5.79
C ASN A 55 2.05 7.70 -7.01
N GLN A 56 2.54 7.26 -8.17
CA GLN A 56 1.71 7.07 -9.37
C GLN A 56 0.61 6.03 -9.14
N GLU A 57 0.95 4.89 -8.53
CA GLU A 57 -0.03 3.86 -8.19
C GLU A 57 -1.04 4.33 -7.14
N SER A 58 -0.57 5.08 -6.14
CA SER A 58 -1.44 5.72 -5.14
C SER A 58 -2.44 6.66 -5.81
N GLU A 59 -2.00 7.46 -6.78
CA GLU A 59 -2.87 8.39 -7.49
C GLU A 59 -3.88 7.67 -8.39
N ARG A 60 -3.45 6.59 -9.07
CA ARG A 60 -4.34 5.71 -9.84
C ARG A 60 -5.47 5.15 -8.97
N ILE A 61 -5.15 4.71 -7.77
CA ILE A 61 -6.13 4.14 -6.82
C ILE A 61 -7.04 5.23 -6.24
N LYS A 62 -6.51 6.41 -5.93
CA LYS A 62 -7.29 7.54 -5.39
C LYS A 62 -8.30 8.11 -6.39
N THR A 63 -7.96 8.09 -7.67
CA THR A 63 -8.76 8.71 -8.74
C THR A 63 -9.84 7.78 -9.31
N ASP A 64 -9.79 6.48 -9.03
CA ASP A 64 -10.81 5.50 -9.42
C ASP A 64 -11.60 5.03 -8.17
N PRO A 65 -12.90 5.36 -8.06
CA PRO A 65 -13.72 4.95 -6.92
C PRO A 65 -13.81 3.44 -6.68
N LYS A 66 -13.74 2.62 -7.75
CA LYS A 66 -13.78 1.16 -7.61
C LYS A 66 -12.47 0.65 -7.00
N LEU A 67 -11.34 1.14 -7.50
CA LEU A 67 -10.03 0.81 -6.93
C LEU A 67 -9.92 1.29 -5.50
N TRP A 68 -10.42 2.49 -5.19
CA TRP A 68 -10.40 3.02 -3.83
C TRP A 68 -11.12 2.08 -2.85
N LEU A 69 -12.32 1.61 -3.19
CA LEU A 69 -13.06 0.68 -2.34
C LEU A 69 -12.32 -0.66 -2.18
N LEU A 70 -11.81 -1.23 -3.27
CA LEU A 70 -11.03 -2.47 -3.27
C LEU A 70 -9.76 -2.35 -2.40
N PHE A 71 -9.07 -1.21 -2.49
CA PHE A 71 -7.90 -0.91 -1.68
C PHE A 71 -8.25 -0.90 -0.19
N GLN A 72 -9.29 -0.17 0.19
CA GLN A 72 -9.73 -0.07 1.59
C GLN A 72 -10.07 -1.45 2.16
N GLN A 73 -10.80 -2.29 1.40
CA GLN A 73 -11.14 -3.65 1.82
C GLN A 73 -9.90 -4.52 2.05
N LYS A 74 -8.91 -4.46 1.13
CA LYS A 74 -7.65 -5.19 1.29
C LYS A 74 -6.85 -4.71 2.50
N VAL A 75 -6.75 -3.39 2.72
CA VAL A 75 -6.05 -2.82 3.88
C VAL A 75 -6.71 -3.28 5.18
N VAL A 76 -8.03 -3.15 5.29
CA VAL A 76 -8.78 -3.57 6.50
C VAL A 76 -8.57 -5.05 6.76
N SER A 77 -8.72 -5.90 5.74
CA SER A 77 -8.52 -7.35 5.89
C SER A 77 -7.14 -7.72 6.43
N ILE A 78 -6.08 -7.02 6.01
CA ILE A 78 -4.72 -7.29 6.50
C ILE A 78 -4.57 -6.79 7.93
N VAL A 79 -5.05 -5.57 8.23
CA VAL A 79 -4.98 -5.00 9.58
C VAL A 79 -5.74 -5.85 10.59
N ASP A 80 -6.94 -6.33 10.25
CA ASP A 80 -7.75 -7.20 11.12
C ASP A 80 -7.10 -8.58 11.33
N SER A 81 -6.22 -9.01 10.42
CA SER A 81 -5.46 -10.25 10.54
C SER A 81 -4.19 -10.11 11.40
N LEU A 82 -3.76 -8.88 11.71
CA LEU A 82 -2.61 -8.68 12.58
C LEU A 82 -2.96 -9.14 13.99
N PRO A 83 -2.11 -9.95 14.64
CA PRO A 83 -2.35 -10.38 16.01
C PRO A 83 -2.48 -9.15 16.93
N GLU A 84 -3.42 -9.20 17.88
CA GLU A 84 -3.54 -8.21 18.96
C GLU A 84 -2.34 -8.33 19.91
N THR A 85 -1.16 -7.92 19.47
CA THR A 85 -0.03 -7.66 20.37
C THR A 85 -0.07 -6.19 20.80
N ARG A 86 -1.10 -5.84 21.56
CA ARG A 86 -1.08 -4.73 22.50
C ARG A 86 -1.44 -5.25 23.89
N LYS A 87 -0.43 -5.78 24.59
CA LYS A 87 -0.39 -5.82 26.05
C LYS A 87 0.82 -5.01 26.48
#